data_AF-A0A7Z9JXN8-F1
#
_entry.id   AF-A0A7Z9JXN8-F1
#
_cell.length_a   1.000
_cell.length_b   1.000
_cell.length_c   1.000
_cell.angle_alpha   90.00
_cell.angle_beta   90.00
_cell.angle_gamma   90.00
#
_symmetry.space_group_name_H-M   'P 1'
#
loop_
_entity.id
_entity.type
_entity.pdbx_description
1 polymer ?
#
loop_
_entity_poly.entity_id
_entity_poly.type
_entity_poly.pdbx_seq_one_letter_code
_entity_poly.pdbx_strand_id
1 'polypeptide(L)' 'MILVINDAKYGMGRTILFLVFVAMSLSGGWLVLKRTGNYDVDFFTKILGWILLIPGILGLLESLRILN' A
#
# COMPACT_ATOMS: atom_id res chain seq x y z
N MET A 1 -12.41 -10.94 15.10
CA MET A 1 -12.52 -10.43 13.70
C MET A 1 -11.58 -11.26 12.84
N ILE A 2 -12.13 -11.96 11.84
CA ILE A 2 -11.38 -12.84 10.92
C ILE A 2 -11.69 -12.34 9.50
N LEU A 3 -10.64 -11.99 8.75
CA LEU A 3 -10.75 -11.69 7.34
C LEU A 3 -10.50 -13.00 6.57
N VAL A 4 -11.27 -13.26 5.51
CA VAL A 4 -11.06 -14.41 4.63
C VAL A 4 -10.80 -13.89 3.22
N ILE A 5 -9.64 -14.22 2.66
CA ILE A 5 -9.26 -13.90 1.27
C ILE A 5 -8.59 -15.16 0.68
N ASN A 6 -8.97 -15.57 -0.54
CA ASN A 6 -8.43 -16.75 -1.22
C ASN A 6 -8.36 -18.00 -0.32
N ASP A 7 -9.47 -18.34 0.35
CA ASP A 7 -9.59 -19.45 1.32
C ASP A 7 -8.63 -19.40 2.53
N ALA A 8 -7.82 -18.35 2.66
CA ALA A 8 -6.95 -18.13 3.79
C ALA A 8 -7.67 -17.37 4.90
N LYS A 9 -7.64 -17.92 6.12
CA LYS A 9 -8.13 -17.27 7.33
C LYS A 9 -7.01 -16.40 7.91
N TYR A 10 -7.20 -15.09 7.88
CA TYR A 10 -6.26 -14.16 8.49
C TYR A 10 -6.64 -13.95 9.96
N GLY A 11 -5.72 -14.32 10.86
CA GLY A 11 -5.82 -13.96 12.27
C GLY A 11 -5.70 -12.44 12.46
N MET A 12 -6.17 -11.95 13.61
CA MET A 12 -6.34 -10.52 13.89
C MET A 12 -5.09 -9.66 13.56
N GLY A 13 -3.88 -10.14 13.88
CA GLY A 13 -2.63 -9.46 13.54
C GLY A 13 -2.34 -9.36 12.05
N ARG A 14 -2.66 -10.41 11.27
CA ARG A 14 -2.47 -10.39 9.81
C ARG A 14 -3.50 -9.50 9.11
N THR A 15 -4.72 -9.42 9.64
CA THR A 15 -5.75 -8.50 9.14
C THR A 15 -5.35 -7.04 9.31
N ILE A 16 -4.73 -6.68 10.45
CA ILE A 16 -4.24 -5.31 10.68
C ILE A 16 -3.11 -4.98 9.72
N LEU A 17 -2.14 -5.89 9.53
CA LEU A 17 -1.05 -5.70 8.57
C LEU A 17 -1.57 -5.52 7.13
N PHE A 18 -2.56 -6.33 6.72
CA PHE A 18 -3.22 -6.17 5.43
C PHE A 18 -3.84 -4.78 5.27
N LEU A 19 -4.59 -4.31 6.26
CA LEU A 19 -5.20 -2.97 6.24
C LEU A 19 -4.17 -1.84 6.20
N VAL A 20 -3.04 -1.99 6.90
CA VAL A 20 -1.93 -1.04 6.84
C VAL A 20 -1.34 -0.99 5.43
N PHE A 21 -1.11 -2.13 4.78
CA PHE A 21 -0.62 -2.16 3.40
C PHE A 21 -1.63 -1.60 2.39
N VAL A 22 -2.94 -1.80 2.61
CA VAL A 22 -3.99 -1.15 1.82
C VAL A 22 -3.90 0.37 1.95
N ALA A 23 -3.82 0.89 3.18
CA ALA A 23 -3.74 2.32 3.45
C ALA A 23 -2.46 2.95 2.89
N MET A 24 -1.31 2.29 3.04
CA MET A 24 -0.04 2.71 2.46
C MET A 24 -0.09 2.75 0.93
N SER A 25 -0.69 1.76 0.29
CA SER A 25 -0.79 1.73 -1.19
C SER A 25 -1.71 2.84 -1.71
N LEU A 26 -2.84 3.09 -1.04
CA LEU A 26 -3.77 4.15 -1.43
C LEU A 26 -3.16 5.54 -1.24
N SER A 27 -2.53 5.79 -0.09
CA SER A 27 -1.86 7.07 0.19
C SER A 27 -0.64 7.29 -0.69
N GLY A 28 0.18 6.25 -0.93
CA GLY A 28 1.30 6.30 -1.86
C GLY A 28 0.86 6.59 -3.29
N GLY A 29 -0.18 5.89 -3.77
CA GLY A 29 -0.79 6.14 -5.08
C GLY A 29 -1.31 7.56 -5.23
N TRP A 30 -2.02 8.04 -4.20
CA TRP A 30 -2.50 9.42 -4.16
C TRP A 30 -1.36 10.44 -4.26
N LEU A 31 -0.27 10.24 -3.51
CA LEU A 31 0.90 11.13 -3.53
C LEU A 31 1.60 11.15 -4.90
N VAL A 32 1.74 10.00 -5.57
CA VAL A 32 2.33 9.94 -6.91
C VAL A 32 1.48 10.68 -7.96
N LEU A 33 0.15 10.62 -7.81
CA LEU A 33 -0.80 11.25 -8.73
C LEU A 33 -1.06 12.73 -8.45
N LYS A 34 -0.80 13.19 -7.22
CA LYS A 34 -1.00 14.58 -6.83
C LYS A 34 -0.08 15.51 -7.62
N ARG A 35 -0.68 16.51 -8.27
CA ARG A 35 0.05 17.62 -8.91
C ARG A 35 -0.27 18.92 -8.20
N THR A 36 0.78 19.66 -7.89
CA THR A 36 0.73 20.90 -7.10
C THR A 36 1.13 22.11 -7.96
N GLY A 37 1.64 21.87 -9.18
CA GLY A 37 2.04 22.91 -10.13
C GLY A 37 3.44 23.49 -9.88
N ASN A 38 4.03 23.21 -8.71
CA ASN A 38 5.43 23.47 -8.43
C ASN A 38 6.26 22.21 -8.72
N TYR A 39 7.27 22.35 -9.58
CA TYR A 39 8.13 21.25 -10.02
C TYR A 39 8.85 20.55 -8.86
N ASP A 40 9.41 21.31 -7.91
CA ASP A 40 10.19 20.75 -6.81
C ASP A 40 9.29 19.94 -5.86
N VAL A 41 8.13 20.51 -5.52
CA VAL A 41 7.16 19.85 -4.64
C VAL A 41 6.61 18.59 -5.29
N ASP A 42 6.28 18.63 -6.58
CA ASP A 42 5.80 17.45 -7.31
C ASP A 42 6.88 16.36 -7.41
N PHE A 43 8.14 16.75 -7.54
CA PHE A 43 9.27 15.81 -7.55
C PHE A 43 9.42 15.10 -6.20
N PHE A 44 9.47 15.84 -5.09
CA PHE A 44 9.55 15.24 -3.74
C PHE A 44 8.31 14.42 -3.39
N THR A 45 7.11 14.91 -3.72
CA THR A 45 5.85 14.21 -3.44
C THR A 45 5.78 12.88 -4.19
N LYS A 46 6.28 12.82 -5.43
CA LYS A 46 6.39 11.56 -6.18
C LYS A 46 7.38 10.59 -5.56
N ILE A 47 8.56 11.06 -5.14
CA ILE A 47 9.56 10.20 -4.48
C ILE A 47 8.97 9.59 -3.20
N LEU A 48 8.35 10.42 -2.35
CA LEU A 48 7.67 9.95 -1.13
C LEU A 48 6.53 8.99 -1.45
N GLY A 49 5.76 9.30 -2.49
CA GLY A 49 4.69 8.43 -2.99
C GLY A 49 5.20 7.06 -3.41
N TRP A 50 6.28 6.99 -4.20
CA TRP A 50 6.89 5.73 -4.64
C TRP A 50 7.50 4.93 -3.49
N ILE A 51 8.18 5.60 -2.54
CA ILE A 51 8.73 4.95 -1.34
C ILE A 51 7.61 4.33 -0.49
N LEU A 52 6.42 4.91 -0.47
CA LEU A 52 5.27 4.38 0.27
C LEU A 52 4.51 3.31 -0.52
N LEU A 53 4.38 3.49 -1.83
CA LEU A 53 3.59 2.67 -2.72
C LEU A 53 4.24 1.32 -3.01
N ILE A 54 5.56 1.28 -3.25
CA ILE A 54 6.28 0.03 -3.56
C ILE A 54 6.16 -1.00 -2.42
N PRO A 55 6.52 -0.69 -1.16
CA PRO A 55 6.38 -1.65 -0.06
C PRO A 55 4.90 -1.93 0.26
N GLY A 56 4.00 -0.97 0.04
CA GLY A 56 2.56 -1.17 0.18
C GLY A 56 2.04 -2.25 -0.77
N ILE A 57 2.37 -2.14 -2.06
CA ILE A 57 1.95 -3.11 -3.08
C ILE A 57 2.60 -4.47 -2.84
N LEU A 58 3.89 -4.53 -2.51
CA LEU A 58 4.56 -5.80 -2.22
C LEU A 58 3.93 -6.50 -1.00
N GLY A 59 3.67 -5.77 0.08
CA GLY A 59 3.01 -6.30 1.27
C GLY A 59 1.56 -6.75 0.99
N LEU A 60 0.85 -6.08 0.08
CA LEU A 60 -0.46 -6.54 -0.39
C LEU A 60 -0.36 -7.84 -1.19
N LEU A 61 0.57 -7.94 -2.14
CA LEU A 61 0.72 -9.14 -2.97
C LEU A 61 1.13 -10.36 -2.14
N GLU A 62 2.00 -10.18 -1.15
CA GLU A 62 2.38 -11.21 -0.18
C GLU A 62 1.19 -11.58 0.73
N SER A 63 0.46 -10.57 1.22
CA SER A 63 -0.74 -10.81 2.02
C SER A 63 -1.80 -11.58 1.24
N LEU A 64 -1.96 -11.32 -0.05
CA LEU A 64 -2.90 -12.00 -0.94
C LEU A 64 -2.41 -13.38 -1.42
N ARG A 65 -1.20 -13.80 -1.03
CA ARG A 65 -0.51 -15.01 -1.51
C ARG A 65 -0.38 -15.08 -3.04
N ILE A 66 -0.28 -13.92 -3.68
CA ILE A 66 -0.06 -13.81 -5.13
C ILE A 66 1.43 -14.03 -5.44
N LEU A 67 2.29 -13.48 -4.59
CA LEU A 67 3.70 -13.85 -4.52
C LEU A 67 3.83 -14.98 -3.50
N ASN A 68 4.39 -16.10 -3.95
CA ASN A 68 4.51 -17.35 -3.20
C ASN A 68 5.85 -17.45 -2.46
#